data_AF-A0A963KVD7-F1
#
_entry.id   AF-A0A963KVD7-F1
#
_cell.length_a   1.000
_cell.length_b   1.000
_cell.length_c   1.000
_cell.angle_alpha   90.00
_cell.angle_beta   90.00
_cell.angle_gamma   90.00
#
_symmetry.space_group_name_H-M   'P 1'
#
loop_
_entity.id
_entity.type
_entity.pdbx_description
1 polymer ?
#
loop_
_entity_poly.entity_id
_entity_poly.type
_entity_poly.pdbx_seq_one_letter_code
_entity_poly.pdbx_strand_id
1 'polypeptide(L)'
;MMLKGAVIGCGFFARNHLLAWGDVEGAELVAVCDLDPLKAGEAAKLTGATAFTDAEAMFGSRKLDFVDIATTMETHEALVALATRHGVPVICQKPFAPDITAVRRILATVEAAGLPIMVHENFRFQTPLIELRRAMTRIGRPFFAHVSWRTGYDVVAGQPYLDDVERFIILDLGIHVLDVARFLLGDATAIHCRMQHTHPTARGEASAVMVLEHEKGALSEVVCSYTTAIHPDPFPQTLVEIDGTEGSLRLLRDYRLELHTADGIETRDIGPSVPSWADPQWALIQESVL
;
A
#
# COMPACT_ATOMS: atom_id res chain seq x y z
N MET A 1 -10.82 -19.63 -16.95
CA MET A 1 -11.21 -20.32 -15.70
C MET A 1 -11.39 -19.23 -14.66
N MET A 2 -12.46 -19.26 -13.85
CA MET A 2 -12.69 -18.26 -12.80
C MET A 2 -11.95 -18.69 -11.54
N LEU A 3 -11.07 -17.85 -11.00
CA LEU A 3 -10.36 -18.10 -9.73
C LEU A 3 -11.27 -17.79 -8.55
N LYS A 4 -11.26 -18.66 -7.53
CA LYS A 4 -12.10 -18.54 -6.33
C LYS A 4 -11.28 -18.05 -5.15
N GLY A 5 -11.52 -16.81 -4.77
CA GLY A 5 -10.86 -16.14 -3.64
C GLY A 5 -11.66 -16.19 -2.35
N ALA A 6 -10.96 -15.92 -1.25
CA ALA A 6 -11.58 -15.52 0.00
C ALA A 6 -10.88 -14.29 0.60
N VAL A 7 -11.61 -13.48 1.36
CA VAL A 7 -11.03 -12.39 2.16
C VAL A 7 -11.09 -12.77 3.65
N ILE A 8 -9.97 -12.65 4.37
CA ILE A 8 -9.91 -12.79 5.84
C ILE A 8 -9.62 -11.43 6.45
N GLY A 9 -10.49 -10.97 7.35
CA GLY A 9 -10.53 -9.60 7.86
C GLY A 9 -11.48 -8.74 7.03
N CYS A 10 -12.60 -8.36 7.62
CA CYS A 10 -13.67 -7.56 7.01
C CYS A 10 -13.73 -6.17 7.68
N GLY A 11 -12.56 -5.61 7.99
CA GLY A 11 -12.42 -4.30 8.63
C GLY A 11 -12.59 -3.10 7.69
N PHE A 12 -12.23 -1.92 8.19
CA PHE A 12 -12.40 -0.64 7.49
C PHE A 12 -11.81 -0.67 6.06
N PHE A 13 -10.52 -0.99 5.92
CA PHE A 13 -9.85 -0.96 4.62
C PHE A 13 -10.21 -2.18 3.74
N ALA A 14 -10.55 -3.31 4.35
CA ALA A 14 -10.97 -4.52 3.64
C ALA A 14 -12.23 -4.28 2.79
N ARG A 15 -13.09 -3.32 3.16
CA ARG A 15 -14.24 -2.92 2.33
C ARG A 15 -13.80 -2.50 0.92
N ASN A 16 -12.65 -1.86 0.77
CA ASN A 16 -12.11 -1.50 -0.54
C ASN A 16 -11.71 -2.75 -1.33
N HIS A 17 -11.06 -3.73 -0.68
CA HIS A 17 -10.72 -5.02 -1.31
C HIS A 17 -11.97 -5.76 -1.78
N LEU A 18 -12.99 -5.88 -0.92
CA LEU A 18 -14.24 -6.57 -1.23
C LEU A 18 -14.94 -6.00 -2.46
N LEU A 19 -14.95 -4.67 -2.62
CA LEU A 19 -15.50 -4.00 -3.79
C LEU A 19 -14.61 -4.17 -5.01
N ALA A 20 -13.31 -3.95 -4.85
CA ALA A 20 -12.33 -4.03 -5.92
C ALA A 20 -12.29 -5.42 -6.56
N TRP A 21 -12.37 -6.49 -5.77
CA TRP A 21 -12.48 -7.86 -6.30
C TRP A 21 -13.71 -8.08 -7.20
N GLY A 22 -14.77 -7.29 -7.03
CA GLY A 22 -15.94 -7.31 -7.92
C GLY A 22 -15.66 -6.77 -9.32
N ASP A 23 -14.61 -5.94 -9.47
CA ASP A 23 -14.17 -5.36 -10.74
C ASP A 23 -13.06 -6.19 -11.42
N VAL A 24 -12.49 -7.19 -10.74
CA VAL A 24 -11.42 -8.04 -11.28
C VAL A 24 -12.00 -9.09 -12.23
N GLU A 25 -11.68 -8.97 -13.52
CA GLU A 25 -12.01 -10.02 -14.49
C GLU A 25 -11.22 -11.31 -14.19
N GLY A 26 -11.93 -12.43 -14.10
CA GLY A 26 -11.33 -13.76 -13.94
C GLY A 26 -11.11 -14.21 -12.49
N ALA A 27 -11.56 -13.42 -11.49
CA ALA A 27 -11.65 -13.84 -10.09
C ALA A 27 -13.05 -13.57 -9.51
N GLU A 28 -13.45 -14.37 -8.52
CA GLU A 28 -14.66 -14.16 -7.72
C GLU A 28 -14.39 -14.46 -6.24
N LEU A 29 -15.02 -13.72 -5.33
CA LEU A 29 -14.97 -14.04 -3.90
C LEU A 29 -16.08 -15.04 -3.55
N VAL A 30 -15.70 -16.24 -3.11
CA VAL A 30 -16.64 -17.29 -2.71
C VAL A 30 -16.80 -17.40 -1.19
N ALA A 31 -15.88 -16.79 -0.43
CA ALA A 31 -15.91 -16.76 1.02
C ALA A 31 -15.37 -15.44 1.58
N VAL A 32 -15.88 -15.03 2.74
CA VAL A 32 -15.33 -13.96 3.56
C VAL A 32 -15.28 -14.43 5.00
N CYS A 33 -14.29 -13.98 5.76
CA CYS A 33 -14.08 -14.40 7.14
C CYS A 33 -13.75 -13.20 8.04
N ASP A 34 -14.41 -13.10 9.18
CA ASP A 34 -14.04 -12.18 10.26
C ASP A 34 -14.46 -12.78 11.60
N LEU A 35 -13.68 -12.55 12.66
CA LEU A 35 -14.04 -13.00 14.01
C LEU A 35 -15.32 -12.32 14.51
N ASP A 36 -15.63 -11.12 14.01
CA ASP A 36 -16.89 -10.42 14.23
C ASP A 36 -17.95 -10.90 13.22
N PRO A 37 -19.01 -11.61 13.68
CA PRO A 37 -20.06 -12.12 12.79
C PRO A 37 -20.82 -11.03 12.05
N LEU A 38 -20.89 -9.81 12.61
CA LEU A 38 -21.57 -8.68 11.96
C LEU A 38 -20.76 -8.24 10.73
N LYS A 39 -19.44 -8.06 10.89
CA LYS A 39 -18.55 -7.68 9.78
C LYS A 39 -18.51 -8.74 8.68
N ALA A 40 -18.41 -10.02 9.06
CA ALA A 40 -18.46 -11.12 8.10
C ALA A 40 -19.81 -11.14 7.34
N GLY A 41 -20.92 -10.90 8.05
CA GLY A 41 -22.25 -10.83 7.45
C GLY A 41 -22.44 -9.64 6.49
N GLU A 42 -21.89 -8.47 6.82
CA GLU A 42 -21.90 -7.29 5.94
C GLU A 42 -21.05 -7.52 4.68
N ALA A 43 -19.86 -8.09 4.83
CA ALA A 43 -18.99 -8.44 3.71
C ALA A 43 -19.64 -9.47 2.77
N ALA A 44 -20.33 -10.47 3.32
CA ALA A 44 -21.06 -11.46 2.54
C ALA A 44 -22.24 -10.84 1.76
N LYS A 45 -22.97 -9.90 2.36
CA LYS A 45 -24.03 -9.15 1.66
C LYS A 45 -23.47 -8.31 0.52
N LEU A 46 -22.29 -7.71 0.70
CA LEU A 46 -21.64 -6.86 -0.29
C LEU A 46 -21.15 -7.63 -1.51
N THR A 47 -20.63 -8.84 -1.29
CA THR A 47 -19.94 -9.64 -2.31
C THR A 47 -20.75 -10.81 -2.86
N GLY A 48 -21.79 -11.25 -2.14
CA GLY A 48 -22.50 -12.50 -2.40
C GLY A 48 -21.76 -13.76 -1.90
N ALA A 49 -20.60 -13.62 -1.26
CA ALA A 49 -19.80 -14.71 -0.72
C ALA A 49 -20.45 -15.37 0.51
N THR A 50 -19.96 -16.55 0.89
CA THR A 50 -20.35 -17.18 2.17
C THR A 50 -19.58 -16.55 3.33
N ALA A 51 -20.28 -16.12 4.38
CA ALA A 51 -19.65 -15.64 5.61
C ALA A 51 -19.15 -16.78 6.50
N PHE A 52 -17.95 -16.61 7.04
CA PHE A 52 -17.34 -17.46 8.06
C PHE A 52 -16.87 -16.61 9.24
N THR A 53 -16.79 -17.23 10.41
CA THR A 53 -16.20 -16.62 11.62
C THR A 53 -14.98 -17.39 12.12
N ASP A 54 -14.54 -18.38 11.35
CA ASP A 54 -13.41 -19.25 11.65
C ASP A 54 -12.69 -19.59 10.33
N ALA A 55 -11.42 -19.20 10.24
CA ALA A 55 -10.65 -19.35 9.01
C ALA A 55 -10.33 -20.82 8.70
N GLU A 56 -10.07 -21.66 9.70
CA GLU A 56 -9.80 -23.09 9.52
C GLU A 56 -11.04 -23.81 8.93
N ALA A 57 -12.23 -23.52 9.45
CA ALA A 57 -13.49 -24.02 8.92
C ALA A 57 -13.78 -23.51 7.50
N MET A 58 -13.42 -22.26 7.19
CA MET A 58 -13.49 -21.72 5.83
C MET A 58 -12.63 -22.54 4.87
N PHE A 59 -11.33 -22.72 5.18
CA PHE A 59 -10.42 -23.51 4.34
C PHE A 59 -10.83 -24.99 4.25
N GLY A 60 -11.41 -25.56 5.29
CA GLY A 60 -11.91 -26.93 5.29
C GLY A 60 -13.19 -27.15 4.46
N SER A 61 -13.98 -26.09 4.23
CA SER A 61 -15.29 -26.18 3.55
C SER A 61 -15.33 -25.59 2.14
N ARG A 62 -14.27 -24.87 1.74
CA ARG A 62 -14.15 -24.20 0.45
C ARG A 62 -12.84 -24.57 -0.22
N LYS A 63 -12.93 -24.92 -1.51
CA LYS A 63 -11.75 -25.00 -2.38
C LYS A 63 -11.45 -23.60 -2.89
N LEU A 64 -10.36 -23.01 -2.41
CA LEU A 64 -9.91 -21.67 -2.77
C LEU A 64 -8.69 -21.75 -3.69
N ASP A 65 -8.62 -20.85 -4.66
CA ASP A 65 -7.47 -20.66 -5.54
C ASP A 65 -6.52 -19.57 -5.01
N PHE A 66 -7.01 -18.68 -4.13
CA PHE A 66 -6.21 -17.71 -3.38
C PHE A 66 -6.95 -17.23 -2.12
N VAL A 67 -6.21 -16.58 -1.22
CA VAL A 67 -6.76 -15.84 -0.08
C VAL A 67 -6.14 -14.46 0.02
N ASP A 68 -6.96 -13.46 0.33
CA ASP A 68 -6.58 -12.07 0.61
C ASP A 68 -6.76 -11.79 2.11
N ILE A 69 -5.64 -11.61 2.81
CA ILE A 69 -5.59 -11.36 4.25
C ILE A 69 -5.53 -9.86 4.48
N ALA A 70 -6.66 -9.27 4.88
CA ALA A 70 -6.86 -7.86 5.18
C ALA A 70 -7.10 -7.61 6.68
N THR A 71 -6.47 -8.42 7.53
CA THR A 71 -6.41 -8.21 8.99
C THR A 71 -5.31 -7.22 9.39
N THR A 72 -5.08 -7.03 10.69
CA THR A 72 -3.90 -6.32 11.19
C THR A 72 -2.68 -7.25 11.30
N MET A 73 -1.47 -6.68 11.37
CA MET A 73 -0.21 -7.42 11.22
C MET A 73 0.01 -8.54 12.23
N GLU A 74 -0.64 -8.48 13.40
CA GLU A 74 -0.48 -9.45 14.48
C GLU A 74 -0.94 -10.86 14.08
N THR A 75 -1.85 -10.96 13.11
CA THR A 75 -2.41 -12.25 12.67
C THR A 75 -1.82 -12.76 11.36
N HIS A 76 -1.01 -11.95 10.65
CA HIS A 76 -0.52 -12.29 9.31
C HIS A 76 0.28 -13.59 9.29
N GLU A 77 1.24 -13.78 10.21
CA GLU A 77 2.08 -14.97 10.23
C GLU A 77 1.26 -16.26 10.40
N ALA A 78 0.31 -16.26 11.35
CA ALA A 78 -0.53 -17.41 11.62
C ALA A 78 -1.49 -17.71 10.44
N LEU A 79 -2.05 -16.68 9.82
CA LEU A 79 -2.98 -16.83 8.70
C LEU A 79 -2.27 -17.26 7.40
N VAL A 80 -1.05 -16.76 7.14
CA VAL A 80 -0.21 -17.25 6.04
C VAL A 80 0.15 -18.72 6.26
N ALA A 81 0.56 -19.09 7.48
CA ALA A 81 0.84 -20.48 7.81
C ALA A 81 -0.40 -21.38 7.68
N LEU A 82 -1.60 -20.86 7.95
CA LEU A 82 -2.85 -21.57 7.72
C LEU A 82 -3.12 -21.77 6.23
N ALA A 83 -3.08 -20.72 5.43
CA ALA A 83 -3.33 -20.79 3.99
C ALA A 83 -2.36 -21.76 3.28
N THR A 84 -1.08 -21.72 3.65
CA THR A 84 -0.04 -22.60 3.09
C THR A 84 -0.28 -24.08 3.43
N ARG A 85 -0.77 -24.43 4.64
CA ARG A 85 -1.18 -25.80 4.97
C ARG A 85 -2.28 -26.35 4.05
N HIS A 86 -3.13 -25.47 3.55
CA HIS A 86 -4.21 -25.80 2.61
C HIS A 86 -3.80 -25.69 1.14
N GLY A 87 -2.54 -25.35 0.84
CA GLY A 87 -2.08 -25.20 -0.54
C GLY A 87 -2.59 -23.94 -1.23
N VAL A 88 -3.00 -22.90 -0.47
CA VAL A 88 -3.67 -21.70 -1.01
C VAL A 88 -2.67 -20.52 -1.08
N PRO A 89 -2.44 -19.94 -2.28
CA PRO A 89 -1.70 -18.69 -2.47
C PRO A 89 -2.24 -17.52 -1.65
N VAL A 90 -1.36 -16.59 -1.26
CA VAL A 90 -1.70 -15.53 -0.31
C VAL A 90 -1.43 -14.13 -0.87
N ILE A 91 -2.39 -13.23 -0.70
CA ILE A 91 -2.20 -11.78 -0.68
C ILE A 91 -2.31 -11.34 0.79
N CYS A 92 -1.41 -10.51 1.28
CA CYS A 92 -1.35 -10.14 2.70
C CYS A 92 -1.13 -8.64 2.87
N GLN A 93 -1.96 -8.01 3.70
CA GLN A 93 -1.89 -6.57 3.96
C GLN A 93 -0.56 -6.11 4.56
N LYS A 94 -0.25 -4.84 4.34
CA LYS A 94 0.80 -4.10 5.05
C LYS A 94 0.27 -3.63 6.43
N PRO A 95 1.14 -3.43 7.43
CA PRO A 95 2.53 -3.86 7.48
C PRO A 95 2.63 -5.39 7.46
N PHE A 96 3.58 -5.93 6.70
CA PHE A 96 3.60 -7.37 6.44
C PHE A 96 3.82 -8.22 7.71
N ALA A 97 4.70 -7.76 8.60
CA ALA A 97 5.00 -8.40 9.87
C ALA A 97 5.60 -7.37 10.86
N PRO A 98 5.62 -7.65 12.18
CA PRO A 98 6.12 -6.69 13.18
C PRO A 98 7.63 -6.42 13.11
N ASP A 99 8.40 -7.38 12.58
CA ASP A 99 9.85 -7.25 12.41
C ASP A 99 10.37 -8.17 11.28
N ILE A 100 11.64 -7.96 10.90
CA ILE A 100 12.31 -8.72 9.85
C ILE A 100 12.48 -10.22 10.18
N THR A 101 12.50 -10.59 11.46
CA THR A 101 12.59 -12.00 11.88
C THR A 101 11.27 -12.70 11.58
N ALA A 102 10.14 -12.06 11.88
CA ALA A 102 8.81 -12.54 11.52
C ALA A 102 8.66 -12.63 10.00
N VAL A 103 9.08 -11.61 9.23
CA VAL A 103 9.10 -11.67 7.76
C VAL A 103 9.83 -12.92 7.26
N ARG A 104 11.04 -13.20 7.78
CA ARG A 104 11.82 -14.39 7.38
C ARG A 104 11.11 -15.70 7.70
N ARG A 105 10.39 -15.81 8.82
CA ARG A 105 9.60 -17.00 9.16
C ARG A 105 8.42 -17.20 8.21
N ILE A 106 7.73 -16.11 7.86
CA ILE A 106 6.64 -16.15 6.89
C ILE A 106 7.16 -16.60 5.52
N LEU A 107 8.25 -16.00 5.03
CA LEU A 107 8.84 -16.37 3.75
C LEU A 107 9.31 -17.83 3.73
N ALA A 108 9.99 -18.29 4.77
CA ALA A 108 10.40 -19.69 4.87
C ALA A 108 9.21 -20.67 4.81
N THR A 109 8.07 -20.29 5.40
CA THR A 109 6.83 -21.09 5.36
C THR A 109 6.26 -21.16 3.94
N VAL A 110 6.19 -20.03 3.25
CA VAL A 110 5.67 -19.95 1.88
C VAL A 110 6.60 -20.66 0.89
N GLU A 111 7.92 -20.46 1.01
CA GLU A 111 8.93 -21.13 0.19
C GLU A 111 8.88 -22.65 0.34
N ALA A 112 8.76 -23.16 1.57
CA ALA A 112 8.63 -24.58 1.82
C ALA A 112 7.35 -25.19 1.21
N ALA A 113 6.27 -24.40 1.12
CA ALA A 113 5.03 -24.82 0.47
C ALA A 113 5.05 -24.70 -1.06
N GLY A 114 6.03 -23.96 -1.63
CA GLY A 114 6.10 -23.70 -3.06
C GLY A 114 4.94 -22.84 -3.60
N LEU A 115 4.37 -21.98 -2.76
CA LEU A 115 3.23 -21.13 -3.10
C LEU A 115 3.67 -19.67 -3.34
N PRO A 116 2.93 -18.90 -4.16
CA PRO A 116 3.15 -17.47 -4.24
C PRO A 116 2.58 -16.73 -3.03
N ILE A 117 3.26 -15.66 -2.64
CA ILE A 117 2.78 -14.65 -1.72
C ILE A 117 2.99 -13.26 -2.29
N MET A 118 2.01 -12.37 -2.12
CA MET A 118 2.10 -10.96 -2.46
C MET A 118 1.77 -10.11 -1.23
N VAL A 119 2.58 -9.11 -0.94
CA VAL A 119 2.21 -8.06 0.03
C VAL A 119 1.34 -7.04 -0.70
N HIS A 120 0.21 -6.67 -0.11
CA HIS A 120 -0.65 -5.61 -0.62
C HIS A 120 -0.05 -4.24 -0.30
N GLU A 121 0.92 -3.84 -1.12
CA GLU A 121 1.69 -2.60 -1.04
C GLU A 121 1.31 -1.72 -2.24
N ASN A 122 0.16 -1.05 -2.14
CA ASN A 122 -0.56 -0.55 -3.29
C ASN A 122 -0.09 0.79 -3.85
N PHE A 123 0.67 1.61 -3.11
CA PHE A 123 1.00 2.96 -3.57
C PHE A 123 1.73 2.98 -4.92
N ARG A 124 2.69 2.06 -5.15
CA ARG A 124 3.42 1.98 -6.42
C ARG A 124 2.52 1.69 -7.64
N PHE A 125 1.30 1.21 -7.41
CA PHE A 125 0.32 0.87 -8.45
C PHE A 125 -0.65 2.03 -8.76
N GLN A 126 -0.56 3.15 -8.03
CA GLN A 126 -1.34 4.35 -8.32
C GLN A 126 -0.99 4.89 -9.72
N THR A 127 -2.02 5.30 -10.47
CA THR A 127 -1.89 5.81 -11.85
C THR A 127 -0.80 6.87 -11.98
N PRO A 128 -0.72 7.89 -11.09
CA PRO A 128 0.30 8.93 -11.21
C PRO A 128 1.74 8.40 -11.07
N LEU A 129 1.96 7.41 -10.21
CA LEU A 129 3.28 6.83 -9.95
C LEU A 129 3.71 5.88 -11.09
N ILE A 130 2.77 5.15 -11.68
CA ILE A 130 3.01 4.35 -12.90
C ILE A 130 3.39 5.27 -14.07
N GLU A 131 2.65 6.35 -14.30
CA GLU A 131 2.91 7.30 -15.38
C GLU A 131 4.25 8.03 -15.18
N LEU A 132 4.57 8.43 -13.93
CA LEU A 132 5.89 8.96 -13.58
C LEU A 132 7.00 7.96 -13.94
N ARG A 133 6.87 6.70 -13.52
CA ARG A 133 7.86 5.63 -13.81
C ARG A 133 8.07 5.41 -15.29
N ARG A 134 7.00 5.49 -16.10
CA ARG A 134 7.06 5.41 -17.58
C ARG A 134 7.82 6.60 -18.16
N ALA A 135 7.52 7.80 -17.68
CA ALA A 135 8.15 9.04 -18.15
C ALA A 135 9.66 9.12 -17.81
N MET A 136 10.13 8.40 -16.78
CA MET A 136 11.57 8.37 -16.42
C MET A 136 12.50 7.95 -17.56
N THR A 137 12.00 7.26 -18.58
CA THR A 137 12.78 6.92 -19.78
C THR A 137 13.27 8.15 -20.55
N ARG A 138 12.70 9.34 -20.29
CA ARG A 138 12.98 10.60 -20.99
C ARG A 138 13.94 11.54 -20.27
N ILE A 139 14.46 11.17 -19.10
CA ILE A 139 15.35 12.03 -18.29
C ILE A 139 16.79 11.51 -18.19
N GLY A 140 17.15 10.50 -19.00
CA GLY A 140 18.44 9.84 -18.93
C GLY A 140 18.59 9.02 -17.64
N ARG A 141 19.79 8.99 -17.06
CA ARG A 141 20.04 8.23 -15.82
C ARG A 141 19.59 9.06 -14.61
N PRO A 142 18.65 8.58 -13.78
CA PRO A 142 18.25 9.28 -12.57
C PRO A 142 19.41 9.28 -11.56
N PHE A 143 19.60 10.40 -10.85
CA PHE A 143 20.62 10.54 -9.81
C PHE A 143 20.07 11.10 -8.49
N PHE A 144 18.89 11.72 -8.49
CA PHE A 144 18.25 12.23 -7.29
C PHE A 144 16.72 12.09 -7.36
N ALA A 145 16.07 11.79 -6.24
CA ALA A 145 14.63 11.99 -6.08
C ALA A 145 14.25 12.55 -4.70
N HIS A 146 13.21 13.39 -4.68
CA HIS A 146 12.51 13.79 -3.46
C HIS A 146 11.10 13.18 -3.49
N VAL A 147 10.77 12.31 -2.54
CA VAL A 147 9.46 11.65 -2.41
C VAL A 147 8.80 12.18 -1.15
N SER A 148 7.63 12.79 -1.30
CA SER A 148 6.99 13.55 -0.22
C SER A 148 5.54 13.14 -0.03
N TRP A 149 5.21 12.80 1.21
CA TRP A 149 3.83 12.59 1.66
C TRP A 149 3.56 13.36 2.94
N ARG A 150 2.96 14.54 2.79
CA ARG A 150 2.78 15.45 3.91
C ARG A 150 1.36 15.98 3.93
N THR A 151 0.65 15.70 5.01
CA THR A 151 -0.77 16.03 5.17
C THR A 151 -1.04 16.46 6.61
N GLY A 152 -2.14 17.19 6.81
CA GLY A 152 -2.78 17.44 8.10
C GLY A 152 -4.16 16.77 8.19
N TYR A 153 -4.48 15.86 7.27
CA TYR A 153 -5.69 15.05 7.30
C TYR A 153 -5.72 14.14 8.54
N ASP A 154 -6.85 14.12 9.22
CA ASP A 154 -7.03 13.35 10.45
C ASP A 154 -7.27 11.86 10.13
N VAL A 155 -6.18 11.13 9.88
CA VAL A 155 -6.22 9.68 9.67
C VAL A 155 -6.62 8.90 10.92
N VAL A 156 -6.40 9.47 12.11
CA VAL A 156 -6.69 8.82 13.40
C VAL A 156 -8.20 8.78 13.64
N ALA A 157 -8.96 9.79 13.20
CA ALA A 157 -10.42 9.77 13.27
C ALA A 157 -11.05 8.56 12.55
N GLY A 158 -10.49 8.15 11.40
CA GLY A 158 -10.93 6.96 10.67
C GLY A 158 -10.33 5.64 11.19
N GLN A 159 -9.21 5.71 11.92
CA GLN A 159 -8.45 4.56 12.40
C GLN A 159 -7.94 4.80 13.84
N PRO A 160 -8.82 4.75 14.85
CA PRO A 160 -8.48 5.17 16.21
C PRO A 160 -7.33 4.40 16.85
N TYR A 161 -7.08 3.15 16.41
CA TYR A 161 -5.97 2.33 16.91
C TYR A 161 -4.60 2.97 16.66
N LEU A 162 -4.47 3.87 15.68
CA LEU A 162 -3.23 4.55 15.34
C LEU A 162 -2.76 5.56 16.41
N ASP A 163 -3.62 5.99 17.34
CA ASP A 163 -3.22 6.95 18.39
C ASP A 163 -2.33 6.27 19.46
N ASP A 164 -2.54 4.97 19.69
CA ASP A 164 -1.89 4.21 20.77
C ASP A 164 -0.66 3.40 20.33
N VAL A 165 -0.36 3.35 19.03
CA VAL A 165 0.80 2.58 18.51
C VAL A 165 2.13 3.27 18.85
N GLU A 166 3.13 2.48 19.24
CA GLU A 166 4.47 3.00 19.57
C GLU A 166 5.26 3.44 18.33
N ARG A 167 4.95 2.85 17.16
CA ARG A 167 5.52 3.21 15.86
C ARG A 167 4.38 3.58 14.95
N PHE A 168 4.39 4.81 14.47
CA PHE A 168 3.24 5.35 13.75
C PHE A 168 3.55 5.62 12.28
N ILE A 169 4.05 6.80 11.93
CA ILE A 169 4.06 7.23 10.53
C ILE A 169 4.96 6.37 9.65
N ILE A 170 6.11 5.88 10.14
CA ILE A 170 6.98 5.07 9.29
C ILE A 170 6.33 3.70 9.02
N LEU A 171 5.74 3.10 10.05
CA LEU A 171 5.11 1.79 9.96
C LEU A 171 3.84 1.82 9.10
N ASP A 172 3.02 2.85 9.26
CA ASP A 172 1.74 2.96 8.56
C ASP A 172 1.88 3.53 7.13
N LEU A 173 2.62 4.63 6.98
CA LEU A 173 2.72 5.37 5.71
C LEU A 173 4.13 5.32 5.10
N GLY A 174 5.17 5.45 5.92
CA GLY A 174 6.56 5.47 5.48
C GLY A 174 6.92 4.24 4.66
N ILE A 175 6.33 3.08 4.98
CA ILE A 175 6.47 1.84 4.22
C ILE A 175 6.13 2.05 2.74
N HIS A 176 5.04 2.75 2.42
CA HIS A 176 4.60 3.05 1.06
C HIS A 176 5.58 3.96 0.33
N VAL A 177 6.00 5.07 0.96
CA VAL A 177 6.89 6.03 0.28
C VAL A 177 8.33 5.54 0.17
N LEU A 178 8.79 4.70 1.10
CA LEU A 178 10.05 3.95 0.97
C LEU A 178 9.96 2.95 -0.19
N ASP A 179 8.80 2.30 -0.32
CA ASP A 179 8.53 1.39 -1.41
C ASP A 179 8.50 2.10 -2.77
N VAL A 180 7.88 3.28 -2.86
CA VAL A 180 7.91 4.16 -4.04
C VAL A 180 9.35 4.58 -4.39
N ALA A 181 10.15 4.98 -3.41
CA ALA A 181 11.56 5.33 -3.65
C ALA A 181 12.33 4.14 -4.27
N ARG A 182 12.10 2.92 -3.75
CA ARG A 182 12.68 1.69 -4.31
C ARG A 182 12.15 1.35 -5.70
N PHE A 183 10.86 1.54 -5.94
CA PHE A 183 10.23 1.30 -7.23
C PHE A 183 10.80 2.20 -8.34
N LEU A 184 11.10 3.46 -7.99
CA LEU A 184 11.65 4.45 -8.93
C LEU A 184 13.17 4.28 -9.13
N LEU A 185 13.94 4.10 -8.05
CA LEU A 185 15.41 4.19 -8.09
C LEU A 185 16.15 2.85 -7.86
N GLY A 186 15.44 1.79 -7.49
CA GLY A 186 16.01 0.48 -7.13
C GLY A 186 16.30 0.34 -5.63
N ASP A 187 16.88 -0.79 -5.24
CA ASP A 187 17.13 -1.10 -3.84
C ASP A 187 18.09 -0.11 -3.17
N ALA A 188 17.87 0.10 -1.87
CA ALA A 188 18.67 0.99 -1.05
C ALA A 188 19.80 0.21 -0.35
N THR A 189 21.01 0.77 -0.38
CA THR A 189 22.21 0.22 0.26
C THR A 189 22.51 0.87 1.60
N ALA A 190 22.02 2.09 1.84
CA ALA A 190 22.16 2.79 3.11
C ALA A 190 20.94 3.68 3.36
N ILE A 191 20.64 3.92 4.64
CA ILE A 191 19.59 4.82 5.07
C ILE A 191 20.04 5.60 6.32
N HIS A 192 19.78 6.91 6.32
CA HIS A 192 19.79 7.75 7.51
C HIS A 192 18.37 8.25 7.77
N CYS A 193 17.93 8.22 9.01
CA CYS A 193 16.58 8.61 9.38
C CYS A 193 16.59 9.55 10.60
N ARG A 194 15.69 10.54 10.57
CA ARG A 194 15.28 11.34 11.72
C ARG A 194 13.77 11.33 11.84
N MET A 195 13.30 11.09 13.06
CA MET A 195 11.89 10.99 13.42
C MET A 195 11.54 12.08 14.41
N GLN A 196 10.29 12.52 14.39
CA GLN A 196 9.76 13.53 15.30
C GLN A 196 8.37 13.15 15.79
N HIS A 197 8.12 13.40 17.08
CA HIS A 197 6.80 13.29 17.70
C HIS A 197 6.15 14.67 17.63
N THR A 198 5.39 14.92 16.57
CA THR A 198 4.78 16.22 16.28
C THR A 198 3.27 16.23 16.51
N HIS A 199 2.63 15.06 16.63
CA HIS A 199 1.20 14.96 16.89
C HIS A 199 0.93 15.17 18.39
N PRO A 200 -0.12 15.92 18.77
CA PRO A 200 -0.37 16.25 20.17
C PRO A 200 -0.77 15.05 21.03
N THR A 201 -1.42 14.04 20.45
CA THR A 201 -1.96 12.88 21.18
C THR A 201 -1.32 11.56 20.80
N ALA A 202 -0.73 11.43 19.61
CA ALA A 202 -0.29 10.14 19.12
C ALA A 202 0.97 9.71 19.87
N ARG A 203 1.01 8.45 20.29
CA ARG A 203 2.13 7.89 21.04
C ARG A 203 3.39 7.76 20.19
N GLY A 204 3.25 7.38 18.92
CA GLY A 204 4.36 7.16 17.98
C GLY A 204 4.80 8.43 17.24
N GLU A 205 5.86 8.30 16.45
CA GLU A 205 6.39 9.37 15.62
C GLU A 205 5.41 9.73 14.48
N ALA A 206 5.15 11.03 14.29
CA ALA A 206 4.17 11.51 13.30
C ALA A 206 4.82 12.29 12.14
N SER A 207 6.15 12.37 12.12
CA SER A 207 6.94 12.91 11.03
C SER A 207 8.29 12.21 10.94
N ALA A 208 8.77 11.97 9.72
CA ALA A 208 10.10 11.45 9.46
C ALA A 208 10.72 12.03 8.19
N VAL A 209 12.04 12.19 8.23
CA VAL A 209 12.89 12.49 7.08
C VAL A 209 13.91 11.36 6.96
N MET A 210 14.01 10.80 5.77
CA MET A 210 14.88 9.67 5.46
C MET A 210 15.71 10.01 4.23
N VAL A 211 17.01 9.74 4.29
CA VAL A 211 17.92 9.88 3.14
C VAL A 211 18.45 8.49 2.80
N LEU A 212 18.27 8.08 1.54
CA LEU A 212 18.64 6.76 1.06
C LEU A 212 19.73 6.86 -0.01
N GLU A 213 20.67 5.93 0.04
CA GLU A 213 21.60 5.65 -1.05
C GLU A 213 21.13 4.40 -1.79
N HIS A 214 21.06 4.43 -3.12
CA HIS A 214 20.59 3.31 -3.94
C HIS A 214 21.75 2.58 -4.65
N GLU A 215 21.58 1.30 -4.99
CA GLU A 215 22.62 0.44 -5.59
C GLU A 215 23.31 1.01 -6.85
N LYS A 216 22.63 1.90 -7.58
CA LYS A 216 23.13 2.54 -8.81
C LYS A 216 23.66 3.96 -8.59
N GLY A 217 23.90 4.34 -7.34
CA GLY A 217 24.48 5.62 -6.93
C GLY A 217 23.50 6.80 -6.92
N ALA A 218 22.21 6.57 -7.18
CA ALA A 218 21.20 7.60 -6.98
C ALA A 218 20.97 7.84 -5.49
N LEU A 219 20.59 9.07 -5.12
CA LEU A 219 20.18 9.44 -3.78
C LEU A 219 18.68 9.71 -3.76
N SER A 220 18.01 9.43 -2.65
CA SER A 220 16.66 9.95 -2.43
C SER A 220 16.48 10.55 -1.05
N GLU A 221 15.65 11.58 -1.01
CA GLU A 221 15.06 12.09 0.22
C GLU A 221 13.59 11.67 0.27
N VAL A 222 13.20 10.99 1.33
CA VAL A 222 11.83 10.57 1.58
C VAL A 222 11.34 11.28 2.83
N VAL A 223 10.25 12.04 2.68
CA VAL A 223 9.66 12.84 3.76
C VAL A 223 8.21 12.42 3.96
N CYS A 224 7.85 12.06 5.19
CA CYS A 224 6.46 11.84 5.56
C CYS A 224 6.07 12.65 6.80
N SER A 225 4.84 13.16 6.83
CA SER A 225 4.27 13.88 7.99
C SER A 225 2.75 13.81 8.01
N TYR A 226 2.17 13.48 9.16
CA TYR A 226 0.72 13.58 9.44
C TYR A 226 0.31 14.91 10.11
N THR A 227 1.27 15.78 10.42
CA THR A 227 1.02 17.05 11.14
C THR A 227 1.34 18.28 10.30
N THR A 228 1.32 18.16 8.98
CA THR A 228 1.71 19.25 8.09
C THR A 228 0.45 20.03 7.69
N ALA A 229 0.29 21.25 8.22
CA ALA A 229 -0.80 22.14 7.86
C ALA A 229 -0.56 22.80 6.48
N ILE A 230 -1.25 22.33 5.44
CA ILE A 230 -1.21 22.87 4.07
C ILE A 230 -2.64 23.05 3.56
N HIS A 231 -2.91 24.16 2.84
CA HIS A 231 -4.21 24.43 2.22
C HIS A 231 -4.10 24.71 0.71
N PRO A 232 -4.89 24.03 -0.15
CA PRO A 232 -5.68 22.83 0.17
C PRO A 232 -4.79 21.71 0.72
N ASP A 233 -5.33 20.67 1.36
CA ASP A 233 -4.53 19.52 1.84
C ASP A 233 -4.27 18.53 0.68
N PRO A 234 -3.05 17.99 0.50
CA PRO A 234 -2.75 17.13 -0.66
C PRO A 234 -3.19 15.68 -0.46
N PHE A 235 -3.75 15.31 0.69
CA PHE A 235 -4.21 13.94 0.92
C PHE A 235 -5.12 13.46 -0.22
N PRO A 236 -4.91 12.25 -0.75
CA PRO A 236 -3.85 11.28 -0.46
C PRO A 236 -2.84 11.21 -1.61
N GLN A 237 -2.11 12.29 -1.90
CA GLN A 237 -1.17 12.36 -3.04
C GLN A 237 0.30 12.22 -2.61
N THR A 238 1.04 11.36 -3.32
CA THR A 238 2.51 11.30 -3.22
C THR A 238 3.08 12.28 -4.23
N LEU A 239 3.81 13.28 -3.75
CA LEU A 239 4.52 14.23 -4.61
C LEU A 239 5.94 13.71 -4.84
N VAL A 240 6.42 13.82 -6.08
CA VAL A 240 7.74 13.31 -6.45
C VAL A 240 8.47 14.30 -7.35
N GLU A 241 9.70 14.63 -6.99
CA GLU A 241 10.65 15.29 -7.86
C GLU A 241 11.77 14.31 -8.19
N ILE A 242 12.13 14.15 -9.46
CA ILE A 242 13.22 13.27 -9.87
C ILE A 242 14.09 13.95 -10.92
N ASP A 243 15.40 13.89 -10.70
CA ASP A 243 16.40 14.50 -11.58
C ASP A 243 17.23 13.40 -12.24
N GLY A 244 17.41 13.55 -13.54
CA GLY A 244 18.25 12.70 -14.36
C GLY A 244 19.22 13.50 -15.21
N THR A 245 20.15 12.80 -15.85
CA THR A 245 21.24 13.42 -16.60
C THR A 245 20.79 14.24 -17.82
N GLU A 246 19.57 14.03 -18.32
CA GLU A 246 19.04 14.65 -19.54
C GLU A 246 17.75 15.45 -19.32
N GLY A 247 17.25 15.49 -18.08
CA GLY A 247 16.01 16.18 -17.75
C GLY A 247 15.54 15.90 -16.33
N SER A 248 14.33 16.33 -16.02
CA SER A 248 13.73 16.09 -14.71
C SER A 248 12.21 15.95 -14.80
N LEU A 249 11.62 15.22 -13.84
CA LEU A 249 10.17 15.08 -13.72
C LEU A 249 9.68 15.64 -12.39
N ARG A 250 8.49 16.22 -12.40
CA ARG A 250 7.80 16.74 -11.22
C ARG A 250 6.36 16.23 -11.21
N LEU A 251 6.08 15.27 -10.33
CA LEU A 251 4.72 14.89 -9.96
C LEU A 251 4.26 15.84 -8.85
N LEU A 252 3.52 16.86 -9.28
CA LEU A 252 2.99 17.93 -8.45
C LEU A 252 1.57 17.60 -7.99
N ARG A 253 1.02 18.52 -7.20
CA ARG A 253 -0.35 18.46 -6.70
C ARG A 253 -1.36 18.39 -7.86
N ASP A 254 -2.53 17.86 -7.55
CA ASP A 254 -3.64 17.69 -8.48
C ASP A 254 -3.24 16.85 -9.70
N TYR A 255 -2.37 15.86 -9.45
CA TYR A 255 -1.90 14.88 -10.42
C TYR A 255 -1.24 15.48 -11.66
N ARG A 256 -0.63 16.66 -11.53
CA ARG A 256 0.09 17.32 -12.61
C ARG A 256 1.51 16.74 -12.72
N LEU A 257 1.82 16.13 -13.85
CA LEU A 257 3.16 15.69 -14.19
C LEU A 257 3.82 16.68 -15.15
N GLU A 258 4.97 17.20 -14.75
CA GLU A 258 5.82 18.00 -15.62
C GLU A 258 7.08 17.24 -16.00
N LEU A 259 7.46 17.30 -17.28
CA LEU A 259 8.75 16.86 -17.78
C LEU A 259 9.53 18.08 -18.27
N HIS A 260 10.71 18.28 -17.71
CA HIS A 260 11.64 19.35 -18.05
C HIS A 260 12.81 18.76 -18.85
N THR A 261 13.06 19.30 -20.05
CA THR A 261 14.15 18.90 -20.94
C THR A 261 14.81 20.13 -21.56
N ALA A 262 15.88 19.93 -22.35
CA ALA A 262 16.49 21.02 -23.12
C ALA A 262 15.52 21.70 -24.11
N ASP A 263 14.49 20.98 -24.57
CA ASP A 263 13.50 21.46 -25.54
C ASP A 263 12.33 22.24 -24.89
N GLY A 264 12.25 22.22 -23.56
CA GLY A 264 11.21 22.92 -22.78
C GLY A 264 10.48 22.04 -21.77
N ILE A 265 9.27 22.46 -21.41
CA ILE A 265 8.43 21.83 -20.37
C ILE A 265 7.17 21.23 -21.02
N GLU A 266 6.95 19.94 -20.81
CA GLU A 266 5.69 19.25 -21.12
C GLU A 266 4.89 19.06 -19.84
N THR A 267 3.59 19.35 -19.86
CA THR A 267 2.69 19.17 -18.70
C THR A 267 1.52 18.28 -19.08
N ARG A 268 1.23 17.29 -18.22
CA ARG A 268 0.11 16.37 -18.35
C ARG A 268 -0.67 16.29 -17.04
N ASP A 269 -1.99 16.19 -17.14
CA ASP A 269 -2.84 15.70 -16.05
C ASP A 269 -2.85 14.18 -16.13
N ILE A 270 -2.48 13.53 -15.04
CA ILE A 270 -2.42 12.07 -14.91
C ILE A 270 -3.25 11.60 -13.71
N GLY A 271 -4.38 12.27 -13.47
CA GLY A 271 -5.33 11.92 -12.42
C GLY A 271 -5.80 10.46 -12.48
N PRO A 272 -6.16 9.90 -11.32
CA PRO A 272 -6.63 8.53 -11.21
C PRO A 272 -7.97 8.33 -11.94
N SER A 273 -8.21 7.09 -12.40
CA SER A 273 -9.55 6.70 -12.81
C SER A 273 -10.34 6.34 -11.56
N VAL A 274 -11.41 7.07 -11.27
CA VAL A 274 -12.18 6.90 -10.02
C VAL A 274 -13.16 5.73 -10.18
N PRO A 275 -13.00 4.61 -9.42
CA PRO A 275 -13.98 3.54 -9.42
C PRO A 275 -15.36 4.06 -8.99
N SER A 276 -16.44 3.50 -9.52
CA SER A 276 -17.80 4.00 -9.23
C SER A 276 -18.21 3.88 -7.75
N TRP A 277 -17.53 3.02 -7.00
CA TRP A 277 -17.76 2.79 -5.57
C TRP A 277 -16.80 3.57 -4.66
N ALA A 278 -15.82 4.28 -5.25
CA ALA A 278 -14.80 5.00 -4.50
C ALA A 278 -15.35 6.28 -3.85
N ASP A 279 -14.80 6.61 -2.69
CA ASP A 279 -14.95 7.92 -2.07
C ASP A 279 -14.02 8.89 -2.80
N PRO A 280 -14.49 10.04 -3.32
CA PRO A 280 -13.65 11.02 -4.01
C PRO A 280 -12.40 11.44 -3.23
N GLN A 281 -12.47 11.48 -1.89
CA GLN A 281 -11.33 11.82 -1.03
C GLN A 281 -10.28 10.70 -0.97
N TRP A 282 -10.68 9.44 -1.16
CA TRP A 282 -9.82 8.27 -1.09
C TRP A 282 -9.54 7.64 -2.46
N ALA A 283 -10.05 8.23 -3.54
CA ALA A 283 -10.07 7.65 -4.87
C ALA A 283 -8.69 7.19 -5.36
N LEU A 284 -7.63 7.97 -5.10
CA LEU A 284 -6.26 7.58 -5.49
C LEU A 284 -5.79 6.31 -4.77
N ILE A 285 -6.09 6.18 -3.48
CA ILE A 285 -5.76 4.97 -2.71
C ILE A 285 -6.62 3.80 -3.18
N GLN A 286 -7.91 4.05 -3.42
CA GLN A 286 -8.88 3.02 -3.79
C GLN A 286 -8.69 2.46 -5.19
N GLU A 287 -8.27 3.27 -6.17
CA GLU A 287 -8.00 2.80 -7.53
C GLU A 287 -6.83 1.81 -7.60
N SER A 288 -5.91 1.87 -6.63
CA SER A 288 -4.71 1.03 -6.59
C SER A 288 -4.87 -0.21 -5.71
N VAL A 289 -6.06 -0.46 -5.15
CA VAL A 289 -6.32 -1.66 -4.34
C VAL A 289 -6.24 -2.96 -5.16
N LEU A 290 -6.26 -2.88 -6.50
CA LEU A 290 -6.08 -4.04 -7.40
C LEU A 290 -4.65 -4.14 -7.94
#